data_AF-A0A429SUA0-F1
#
_entry.id   AF-A0A429SUA0-F1
#
_cell.length_a   1.000
_cell.length_b   1.000
_cell.length_c   1.000
_cell.angle_alpha   90.00
_cell.angle_beta   90.00
_cell.angle_gamma   90.00
#
_symmetry.space_group_name_H-M   'P 1'
#
loop_
_entity.id
_entity.type
_entity.pdbx_description
1 polymer ?
#
loop_
_entity_poly.entity_id
_entity_poly.type
_entity_poly.pdbx_seq_one_letter_code
_entity_poly.pdbx_strand_id
1 'polypeptide(L)'
;MDWLTSAAPIIAPAFGALAVTIGAVFSYRQVKRKGDADERVAAVTAKASAEAAEGQTYVEAMKTVTAGFSSLLDQQRGMLDQQRVLLDQERTMHAQTVERVAMLEAGQLELTREVRQLQEEQRKDRRWKAAALDYIRDLRGLVAKALGRPAPEPPEEIAADIEATDR
;
A
#
# COMPACT_ATOMS: atom_id res chain seq x y z
N MET A 1 113.92 -36.39 -11.12
CA MET A 1 112.45 -36.17 -11.06
C MET A 1 112.18 -34.78 -11.64
N ASP A 2 112.63 -34.52 -12.87
CA ASP A 2 112.77 -33.14 -13.40
C ASP A 2 111.86 -32.86 -14.60
N TRP A 3 111.04 -33.83 -15.00
CA TRP A 3 110.09 -33.69 -16.12
C TRP A 3 108.74 -33.07 -15.69
N LEU A 4 108.38 -33.17 -14.41
CA LEU A 4 107.14 -32.61 -13.87
C LEU A 4 107.23 -31.08 -13.65
N THR A 5 108.43 -30.55 -13.38
CA THR A 5 108.67 -29.11 -13.28
C THR A 5 108.76 -28.41 -14.64
N SER A 6 109.10 -29.13 -15.71
CA SER A 6 109.18 -28.57 -17.07
C SER A 6 107.83 -28.45 -17.79
N ALA A 7 106.80 -29.19 -17.36
CA ALA A 7 105.44 -29.09 -17.92
C ALA A 7 104.54 -28.09 -17.17
N ALA A 8 105.00 -27.57 -16.03
CA ALA A 8 104.28 -26.61 -15.18
C ALA A 8 103.74 -25.35 -15.91
N PRO A 9 104.48 -24.67 -16.83
CA PRO A 9 103.97 -23.47 -17.51
C PRO A 9 102.88 -23.76 -18.56
N ILE A 10 102.70 -25.01 -18.97
CA ILE A 10 101.65 -25.43 -19.92
C ILE A 10 100.43 -25.98 -19.17
N ILE A 11 100.66 -26.68 -18.06
CA ILE A 11 99.62 -27.30 -17.24
C ILE A 11 98.83 -26.24 -16.44
N ALA A 12 99.51 -25.22 -15.89
CA ALA A 12 98.86 -24.16 -15.11
C ALA A 12 97.78 -23.36 -15.89
N PRO A 13 98.02 -22.87 -17.13
CA PRO A 13 96.98 -22.20 -17.92
C PRO A 13 95.88 -23.16 -18.38
N ALA A 14 96.18 -24.44 -18.61
CA ALA A 14 95.16 -25.44 -18.94
C ALA A 14 94.18 -25.63 -17.77
N PHE A 15 94.67 -25.75 -16.53
CA PHE A 15 93.82 -25.81 -15.34
C PHE A 15 93.11 -24.48 -15.05
N GLY A 16 93.74 -23.34 -15.31
CA GLY A 16 93.11 -22.03 -15.20
C GLY A 16 91.94 -21.85 -16.17
N ALA A 17 92.11 -22.21 -17.44
CA ALA A 17 91.05 -22.19 -18.45
C ALA A 17 89.93 -23.19 -18.12
N LEU A 18 90.28 -24.36 -17.59
CA LEU A 18 89.32 -25.37 -17.18
C LEU A 18 88.54 -24.94 -15.93
N ALA A 19 89.17 -24.23 -14.99
CA ALA A 19 88.49 -23.65 -13.83
C ALA A 19 87.53 -22.51 -14.23
N VAL A 20 87.92 -21.64 -15.16
CA VAL A 20 87.06 -20.56 -15.67
C VAL A 20 85.86 -21.12 -16.43
N THR A 21 86.06 -22.13 -17.26
CA THR A 21 84.95 -22.78 -18.00
C THR A 21 83.98 -23.50 -17.08
N ILE A 22 84.47 -24.24 -16.07
CA ILE A 22 83.61 -24.86 -15.05
C ILE A 22 82.86 -23.79 -14.23
N GLY A 23 83.53 -22.71 -13.83
CA GLY A 23 82.92 -21.59 -13.11
C GLY A 23 81.81 -20.90 -13.92
N ALA A 24 82.05 -20.67 -15.22
CA ALA A 24 81.06 -20.11 -16.13
C ALA A 24 79.83 -21.03 -16.30
N VAL A 25 80.03 -22.35 -16.43
CA VAL A 25 78.94 -23.33 -16.52
C VAL A 25 78.13 -23.37 -15.21
N PHE A 26 78.79 -23.31 -14.05
CA PHE A 26 78.10 -23.32 -12.76
C PHE A 26 77.28 -22.04 -12.55
N SER A 27 77.86 -20.88 -12.88
CA SER A 27 77.15 -19.58 -12.85
C SER A 27 75.93 -19.58 -13.78
N TYR A 28 76.09 -20.05 -15.02
CA TYR A 28 74.98 -20.20 -15.96
C TYR A 28 73.87 -21.11 -15.41
N ARG A 29 74.21 -22.26 -14.80
CA ARG A 29 73.22 -23.15 -14.18
C ARG A 29 72.52 -22.52 -12.98
N GLN A 30 73.23 -21.72 -12.19
CA GLN A 30 72.66 -21.03 -11.04
C GLN A 30 71.71 -19.92 -11.46
N VAL A 31 72.09 -19.10 -12.45
CA VAL A 31 71.24 -18.07 -13.04
C VAL A 31 70.01 -18.69 -13.69
N LYS A 32 70.18 -19.79 -14.44
CA LYS A 32 69.07 -20.50 -15.06
C LYS A 32 68.07 -21.04 -14.02
N ARG A 33 68.56 -21.70 -12.95
CA ARG A 33 67.69 -22.20 -11.87
C ARG A 33 66.97 -21.08 -11.12
N LYS A 34 67.62 -19.93 -10.91
CA LYS A 34 66.98 -18.76 -10.30
C LYS A 34 65.90 -18.19 -11.24
N GLY A 35 66.20 -18.05 -12.54
CA GLY A 35 65.22 -17.62 -13.54
C GLY A 35 64.00 -18.54 -13.59
N ASP A 36 64.21 -19.86 -13.64
CA ASP A 36 63.12 -20.84 -13.64
C ASP A 36 62.29 -20.80 -12.32
N ALA A 37 62.93 -20.49 -11.18
CA ALA A 37 62.25 -20.36 -9.90
C ALA A 37 61.44 -19.07 -9.81
N ASP A 38 62.01 -17.94 -10.24
CA ASP A 38 61.35 -16.65 -10.28
C ASP A 38 60.17 -16.67 -11.25
N GLU A 39 60.30 -17.35 -12.40
CA GLU A 39 59.20 -17.55 -13.36
C GLU A 39 58.05 -18.38 -12.75
N ARG A 40 58.37 -19.44 -12.00
CA ARG A 40 57.36 -20.23 -11.28
C ARG A 40 56.68 -19.44 -10.17
N VAL A 41 57.44 -18.67 -9.40
CA VAL A 41 56.88 -17.80 -8.35
C VAL A 41 55.98 -16.75 -8.97
N ALA A 42 56.41 -16.09 -10.06
CA ALA A 42 55.60 -15.13 -10.81
C ALA A 42 54.33 -15.77 -11.39
N ALA A 43 54.40 -17.00 -11.90
CA ALA A 43 53.24 -17.72 -12.39
C ALA A 43 52.25 -18.09 -11.27
N VAL A 44 52.73 -18.47 -10.09
CA VAL A 44 51.88 -18.79 -8.92
C VAL A 44 51.24 -17.53 -8.35
N THR A 45 51.99 -16.43 -8.22
CA THR A 45 51.43 -15.16 -7.74
C THR A 45 50.43 -14.56 -8.74
N ALA A 46 50.69 -14.68 -10.04
CA ALA A 46 49.74 -14.28 -11.07
C ALA A 46 48.43 -15.09 -10.98
N LYS A 47 48.51 -16.42 -10.84
CA LYS A 47 47.32 -17.27 -10.63
C LYS A 47 46.55 -16.92 -9.37
N ALA A 48 47.24 -16.76 -8.24
CA ALA A 48 46.61 -16.37 -6.97
C ALA A 48 45.93 -14.99 -7.07
N SER A 49 46.53 -14.03 -7.79
CA SER A 49 45.89 -12.73 -8.02
C SER A 49 44.67 -12.81 -8.95
N ALA A 50 44.67 -13.71 -9.94
CA ALA A 50 43.53 -13.94 -10.81
C ALA A 50 42.35 -14.59 -10.05
N GLU A 51 42.63 -15.63 -9.25
CA GLU A 51 41.63 -16.27 -8.40
C GLU A 51 41.06 -15.29 -7.34
N ALA A 52 41.91 -14.42 -6.79
CA ALA A 52 41.46 -13.36 -5.88
C ALA A 52 40.57 -12.32 -6.58
N ALA A 53 40.88 -11.96 -7.83
CA ALA A 53 40.06 -11.04 -8.62
C ALA A 53 38.69 -11.67 -8.97
N GLU A 54 38.65 -12.94 -9.37
CA GLU A 54 37.41 -13.68 -9.60
C GLU A 54 36.57 -13.75 -8.31
N GLY A 55 37.17 -14.11 -7.17
CA GLY A 55 36.50 -14.11 -5.88
C GLY A 55 35.90 -12.75 -5.50
N GLN A 56 36.59 -11.65 -5.78
CA GLN A 56 36.08 -10.30 -5.55
C GLN A 56 34.85 -9.98 -6.41
N THR A 57 34.85 -10.37 -7.69
CA THR A 57 33.69 -10.16 -8.57
C THR A 57 32.45 -10.92 -8.12
N TYR A 58 32.61 -12.15 -7.61
CA TYR A 58 31.49 -12.90 -7.02
C TYR A 58 30.93 -12.24 -5.77
N VAL A 59 31.80 -11.74 -4.88
CA VAL A 59 31.37 -11.03 -3.67
C VAL A 59 30.63 -9.74 -4.02
N GLU A 60 31.11 -9.00 -5.03
CA GLU A 60 30.46 -7.77 -5.50
C GLU A 60 29.09 -8.05 -6.15
N ALA A 61 28.99 -9.11 -6.96
CA ALA A 61 27.72 -9.57 -7.51
C ALA A 61 26.73 -9.97 -6.40
N MET A 62 27.19 -10.74 -5.40
CA MET A 62 26.36 -11.12 -4.25
C MET A 62 25.88 -9.91 -3.44
N LYS A 63 26.75 -8.92 -3.21
CA LYS A 63 26.37 -7.66 -2.53
C LYS A 63 25.28 -6.93 -3.31
N THR A 64 25.41 -6.86 -4.63
CA THR A 64 24.43 -6.22 -5.52
C THR A 64 23.08 -6.93 -5.47
N VAL A 65 23.08 -8.26 -5.56
CA VAL A 65 21.85 -9.08 -5.45
C VAL A 65 21.21 -8.93 -4.07
N THR A 66 22.00 -8.95 -3.00
CA THR A 66 21.50 -8.78 -1.63
C THR A 66 20.89 -7.39 -1.42
N ALA A 67 21.54 -6.35 -1.94
CA ALA A 67 21.02 -4.98 -1.91
C ALA A 67 19.71 -4.87 -2.72
N GLY A 68 19.64 -5.51 -3.89
CA GLY A 68 18.42 -5.59 -4.70
C GLY A 68 17.25 -6.26 -3.97
N PHE A 69 17.50 -7.41 -3.31
CA PHE A 69 16.47 -8.08 -2.50
C PHE A 69 16.04 -7.25 -1.30
N SER A 70 16.96 -6.57 -0.61
CA SER A 70 16.61 -5.66 0.48
C SER A 70 15.68 -4.55 0.00
N SER A 71 16.03 -3.92 -1.12
CA SER A 71 15.21 -2.87 -1.74
C SER A 71 13.81 -3.37 -2.10
N LEU A 72 13.70 -4.56 -2.70
CA LEU A 72 12.40 -5.15 -3.02
C LEU A 72 11.56 -5.48 -1.78
N LEU A 73 12.20 -5.97 -0.71
CA LEU A 73 11.51 -6.24 0.56
C LEU A 73 11.01 -4.94 1.20
N ASP A 74 11.82 -3.87 1.17
CA ASP A 74 11.42 -2.57 1.70
C ASP A 74 10.30 -1.95 0.85
N GLN A 75 10.34 -2.12 -0.47
CA GLN A 75 9.25 -1.73 -1.36
C GLN A 75 7.96 -2.51 -1.09
N GLN A 76 8.04 -3.83 -0.89
CA GLN A 76 6.89 -4.66 -0.53
C GLN A 76 6.29 -4.25 0.82
N ARG A 77 7.13 -3.98 1.82
CA ARG A 77 6.67 -3.47 3.12
C ARG A 77 5.94 -2.14 2.98
N GLY A 78 6.54 -1.19 2.25
CA GLY A 78 5.91 0.11 1.99
C GLY A 78 4.55 -0.02 1.29
N MET A 79 4.42 -0.95 0.33
CA MET A 79 3.15 -1.23 -0.35
C MET A 79 2.10 -1.82 0.60
N LEU A 80 2.49 -2.77 1.46
CA LEU A 80 1.59 -3.36 2.46
C LEU A 80 1.13 -2.33 3.48
N ASP A 81 2.02 -1.45 3.94
CA ASP A 81 1.68 -0.37 4.86
C ASP A 81 0.69 0.61 4.22
N GLN A 82 0.89 0.97 2.94
CA GLN A 82 -0.07 1.79 2.19
C GLN A 82 -1.43 1.11 2.05
N GLN A 83 -1.47 -0.17 1.68
CA GLN A 83 -2.73 -0.92 1.60
C GLN A 83 -3.44 -0.98 2.95
N ARG A 84 -2.70 -1.14 4.04
CA ARG A 84 -3.26 -1.13 5.40
C ARG A 84 -3.90 0.21 5.74
N VAL A 85 -3.23 1.32 5.44
CA VAL A 85 -3.79 2.66 5.66
C VAL A 85 -5.07 2.88 4.84
N LEU A 86 -5.08 2.44 3.58
CA LEU A 86 -6.27 2.53 2.73
C LEU A 86 -7.43 1.70 3.29
N LEU A 87 -7.17 0.46 3.73
CA LEU A 87 -8.20 -0.39 4.34
C LEU A 87 -8.77 0.21 5.62
N ASP A 88 -7.93 0.81 6.46
CA ASP A 88 -8.40 1.49 7.68
C ASP A 88 -9.21 2.76 7.34
N GLN A 89 -8.81 3.50 6.30
CA GLN A 89 -9.58 4.63 5.78
C GLN A 89 -10.94 4.18 5.22
N GLU A 90 -10.99 3.11 4.43
CA GLU A 90 -12.24 2.56 3.92
C GLU A 90 -13.16 2.12 5.06
N ARG A 91 -12.63 1.44 6.08
CA ARG A 91 -13.40 1.02 7.25
C ARG A 91 -14.01 2.20 8.00
N THR A 92 -13.24 3.27 8.21
CA THR A 92 -13.74 4.47 8.88
C THR A 92 -14.80 5.19 8.05
N MET A 93 -14.60 5.32 6.74
CA MET A 93 -15.59 5.88 5.82
C MET A 93 -16.88 5.05 5.76
N HIS A 94 -16.76 3.72 5.75
CA HIS A 94 -17.91 2.83 5.79
C HIS A 94 -18.66 2.93 7.12
N ALA A 95 -17.95 3.00 8.26
CA ALA A 95 -18.58 3.19 9.56
C ALA A 95 -19.38 4.51 9.63
N GLN A 96 -18.80 5.61 9.15
CA GLN A 96 -19.51 6.90 9.06
C GLN A 96 -20.73 6.84 8.13
N THR A 97 -20.62 6.11 7.02
CA THR A 97 -21.74 5.96 6.08
C THR A 97 -22.87 5.16 6.70
N VAL A 98 -22.56 4.06 7.38
CA VAL A 98 -23.55 3.24 8.10
C VAL A 98 -24.24 4.06 9.19
N GLU A 99 -23.50 4.87 9.95
CA GLU A 99 -24.06 5.75 10.96
C GLU A 99 -25.03 6.78 10.35
N ARG A 100 -24.65 7.43 9.24
CA ARG A 100 -25.52 8.38 8.53
C ARG A 100 -26.79 7.71 8.01
N VAL A 101 -26.67 6.49 7.46
CA VAL A 101 -27.83 5.72 6.99
C VAL A 101 -28.75 5.40 8.16
N ALA A 102 -28.22 4.93 9.30
CA ALA A 102 -29.03 4.65 10.48
C ALA A 102 -29.77 5.90 11.01
N MET A 103 -29.12 7.08 11.00
CA MET A 103 -29.78 8.34 11.36
C MET A 103 -30.90 8.72 10.38
N LEU A 104 -30.67 8.56 9.07
CA LEU A 104 -31.69 8.84 8.06
C LEU A 104 -32.87 7.88 8.16
N GLU A 105 -32.61 6.59 8.38
CA GLU A 105 -33.65 5.58 8.59
C GLU A 105 -34.47 5.90 9.85
N ALA A 106 -33.83 6.29 10.95
CA ALA A 106 -34.53 6.74 12.15
C ALA A 106 -35.42 7.96 11.89
N GLY A 107 -34.89 8.97 11.19
CA GLY A 107 -35.65 10.16 10.81
C GLY A 107 -36.82 9.86 9.87
N GLN A 108 -36.66 8.93 8.92
CA GLN A 108 -37.75 8.48 8.04
C GLN A 108 -38.86 7.77 8.82
N LEU A 109 -38.51 6.94 9.81
CA LEU A 109 -39.50 6.29 10.66
C LEU A 109 -40.27 7.29 11.51
N GLU A 110 -39.59 8.31 12.06
CA GLU A 110 -40.22 9.39 12.82
C GLU A 110 -41.19 10.20 11.95
N LEU A 111 -40.72 10.66 10.77
CA LEU A 111 -41.57 11.38 9.82
C LEU A 111 -42.78 10.57 9.39
N THR A 112 -42.62 9.26 9.19
CA THR A 112 -43.74 8.36 8.86
C THR A 112 -44.76 8.27 9.99
N ARG A 113 -44.31 8.29 11.25
CA ARG A 113 -45.20 8.31 12.42
C ARG A 113 -45.95 9.64 12.52
N GLU A 114 -45.27 10.77 12.35
CA GLU A 114 -45.89 12.09 12.35
C GLU A 114 -46.94 12.23 11.26
N VAL A 115 -46.63 11.78 10.03
CA VAL A 115 -47.60 11.79 8.92
C VAL A 115 -48.83 10.95 9.25
N ARG A 116 -48.66 9.76 9.85
CA ARG A 116 -49.80 8.94 10.28
C ARG A 116 -50.63 9.66 11.35
N GLN A 117 -49.99 10.27 12.32
CA GLN A 117 -50.67 11.02 13.37
C GLN A 117 -51.47 12.19 12.78
N LEU A 118 -50.87 12.99 11.92
CA LEU A 118 -51.55 14.11 11.24
C LEU A 118 -52.72 13.63 10.38
N GLN A 119 -52.58 12.48 9.71
CA GLN A 119 -53.69 11.90 8.95
C GLN A 119 -54.84 11.43 9.87
N GLU A 120 -54.53 10.90 11.05
CA GLU A 120 -55.54 10.52 12.05
C GLU A 120 -56.23 11.76 12.63
N GLU A 121 -55.47 12.82 12.93
CA GLU A 121 -56.01 14.12 13.36
C GLU A 121 -56.92 14.71 12.30
N GLN A 122 -56.48 14.77 11.03
CA GLN A 122 -57.34 15.22 9.93
C GLN A 122 -58.60 14.37 9.76
N ARG A 123 -58.54 13.06 9.99
CA ARG A 123 -59.73 12.18 9.97
C ARG A 123 -60.68 12.51 11.12
N LYS A 124 -60.15 12.77 12.32
CA LYS A 124 -60.94 13.21 13.48
C LYS A 124 -61.59 14.56 13.21
N ASP A 125 -60.83 15.51 12.68
CA ASP A 125 -61.31 16.85 12.35
C ASP A 125 -62.41 16.80 11.29
N ARG A 126 -62.27 15.98 10.24
CA ARG A 126 -63.34 15.78 9.25
C ARG A 126 -64.61 15.20 9.88
N ARG A 127 -64.48 14.23 10.80
CA ARG A 127 -65.63 13.66 11.53
C ARG A 127 -66.29 14.69 12.43
N TRP A 128 -65.49 15.46 13.17
CA TRP A 128 -65.98 16.54 14.02
C TRP A 128 -66.67 17.63 13.21
N LYS A 129 -66.09 18.03 12.08
CA LYS A 129 -66.70 19.00 11.16
C LYS A 129 -68.04 18.50 10.64
N ALA A 130 -68.12 17.25 10.19
CA ALA A 130 -69.37 16.65 9.75
C ALA A 130 -70.44 16.64 10.85
N ALA A 131 -70.09 16.16 12.05
CA ALA A 131 -71.01 16.13 13.19
C ALA A 131 -71.47 17.53 13.63
N ALA A 132 -70.58 18.52 13.58
CA ALA A 132 -70.91 19.90 13.89
C ALA A 132 -71.88 20.49 12.85
N LEU A 133 -71.68 20.20 11.56
CA LEU A 133 -72.59 20.63 10.49
C LEU A 133 -73.99 20.01 10.66
N ASP A 134 -74.06 18.72 10.99
CA ASP A 134 -75.34 18.04 11.26
C ASP A 134 -76.06 18.66 12.45
N TYR A 135 -75.35 18.93 13.55
CA TYR A 135 -75.91 19.59 14.73
C TYR A 135 -76.42 21.01 14.42
N ILE A 136 -75.68 21.77 13.61
CA ILE A 136 -76.11 23.11 13.16
C ILE A 136 -77.40 23.00 12.33
N ARG A 137 -77.52 22.01 11.45
CA ARG A 137 -78.77 21.78 10.69
C ARG A 137 -79.94 21.47 11.61
N ASP A 138 -79.76 20.56 12.57
CA ASP A 138 -80.80 20.20 13.53
C ASP A 138 -81.28 21.42 14.32
N LEU A 139 -80.34 22.26 14.78
CA LEU A 139 -80.65 23.51 15.46
C LEU A 139 -81.40 24.49 14.55
N ARG A 140 -80.97 24.68 13.30
CA ARG A 140 -81.67 25.57 12.35
C ARG A 140 -83.10 25.07 12.07
N GLY A 141 -83.28 23.75 11.92
CA GLY A 141 -84.60 23.14 11.77
C GLY A 141 -85.51 23.34 12.98
N LEU A 142 -84.96 23.20 14.19
CA LEU A 142 -85.70 23.47 15.44
C LEU A 142 -86.06 24.94 15.58
N VAL A 143 -85.14 25.86 15.29
CA VAL A 143 -85.39 27.31 15.34
C VAL A 143 -86.49 27.71 14.35
N ALA A 144 -86.44 27.17 13.13
CA ALA A 144 -87.46 27.44 12.13
C ALA A 144 -88.86 26.96 12.56
N LYS A 145 -88.95 25.75 13.15
CA LYS A 145 -90.20 25.20 13.68
C LYS A 145 -90.71 25.98 14.90
N ALA A 146 -89.83 26.36 15.82
CA ALA A 146 -90.21 27.01 17.07
C ALA A 146 -90.62 28.48 16.88
N LEU A 147 -89.96 29.20 15.96
CA LEU A 147 -90.21 30.63 15.74
C LEU A 147 -91.12 30.92 14.53
N GLY A 148 -91.47 29.91 13.73
CA GLY A 148 -92.32 30.08 12.54
C GLY A 148 -91.72 30.99 11.46
N ARG A 149 -90.40 31.22 11.50
CA ARG A 149 -89.64 32.06 10.56
C ARG A 149 -88.41 31.31 10.08
N PRO A 150 -87.87 31.60 8.88
CA PRO A 150 -86.64 30.96 8.41
C PRO A 150 -85.49 31.21 9.39
N ALA A 151 -84.65 30.19 9.60
CA ALA A 151 -83.46 30.31 10.43
C ALA A 151 -82.47 31.32 9.82
N PRO A 152 -81.70 32.06 10.64
CA PRO A 152 -80.71 33.02 10.14
C PRO A 152 -79.74 32.36 9.15
N GLU A 153 -79.26 33.15 8.20
CA GLU A 153 -78.29 32.70 7.21
C GLU A 153 -76.97 32.35 7.89
N PRO A 154 -76.32 31.25 7.46
CA PRO A 154 -75.03 30.86 8.01
C PRO A 154 -73.94 31.84 7.56
N PRO A 155 -72.90 32.05 8.39
CA PRO A 155 -71.70 32.81 8.00
C PRO A 155 -71.03 32.26 6.75
N GLU A 156 -70.37 33.13 5.97
CA GLU A 156 -69.74 32.80 4.68
C GLU A 156 -68.78 31.62 4.78
N GLU A 157 -68.06 31.46 5.90
CA GLU A 157 -67.06 30.42 6.10
C GLU A 157 -67.65 29.00 6.17
N ILE A 158 -68.93 28.88 6.54
CA ILE A 158 -69.64 27.59 6.66
C ILE A 158 -70.85 27.48 5.74
N ALA A 159 -71.25 28.58 5.09
CA ALA A 159 -72.42 28.63 4.22
C ALA A 159 -72.32 27.60 3.09
N ALA A 160 -71.17 27.56 2.40
CA ALA A 160 -70.93 26.59 1.33
C ALA A 160 -70.97 25.13 1.81
N ASP A 161 -70.45 24.84 3.01
CA ASP A 161 -70.46 23.48 3.57
C ASP A 161 -71.87 23.03 3.99
N ILE A 162 -72.68 23.97 4.50
CA ILE A 162 -74.06 23.71 4.89
C ILE A 162 -74.95 23.49 3.65
N GLU A 163 -74.75 24.29 2.59
CA GLU A 163 -75.51 24.15 1.35
C GLU A 163 -75.11 22.91 0.53
N ALA A 164 -73.83 22.53 0.55
CA ALA A 164 -73.31 21.44 -0.29
C ALA A 164 -73.80 20.04 0.12
N THR A 165 -74.20 19.81 1.37
CA THR A 165 -74.75 18.51 1.80
C THR A 165 -76.28 18.43 1.66
N ASP A 166 -76.96 19.52 1.30
CA ASP A 166 -78.41 19.55 1.05
C ASP A 166 -78.76 19.17 -0.42
N ARG A 167 -77.75 18.97 -1.29
CA ARG A 167 -77.89 18.42 -2.64
C ARG A 167 -77.63 16.91 -2.65
#